data_AF-A0A9W4SWP8-F1
#
_entry.id   AF-A0A9W4SWP8-F1
#
_cell.length_a   1.000
_cell.length_b   1.000
_cell.length_c   1.000
_cell.angle_alpha   90.00
_cell.angle_beta   90.00
_cell.angle_gamma   90.00
#
_symmetry.space_group_name_H-M   'P 1'
#
loop_
_entity.id
_entity.type
_entity.pdbx_description
1 polymer ?
#
loop_
_entity_poly.entity_id
_entity_poly.type
_entity_poly.pdbx_seq_one_letter_code
_entity_poly.pdbx_strand_id
1 'polypeptide(L)'
;MPKQLVFCKVQPGIRSIKRRSPNMFILYRKEMMKYRPKNIKMTEFSKIVSRKWHNLSEYEKNIWQRRYHINRDTQLQNASDSPIEPLDDNPTYTVNPNSVNVLPSVMRGDCYLTLSQCEDSIC
;
A
#
# COMPACT_ATOMS: atom_id res chain seq x y z
N MET A 1 44.10 -21.50 -13.88
CA MET A 1 43.87 -20.47 -12.84
C MET A 1 42.39 -20.47 -12.47
N PRO A 2 41.97 -21.05 -11.32
CA PRO A 2 40.57 -21.00 -10.91
C PRO A 2 40.27 -19.63 -10.29
N LYS A 3 39.19 -18.99 -10.75
CA LYS A 3 38.67 -17.74 -10.19
C LYS A 3 37.97 -18.06 -8.86
N GLN A 4 38.53 -17.59 -7.74
CA GLN A 4 37.86 -17.65 -6.45
C GLN A 4 36.62 -16.76 -6.47
N LEU A 5 35.46 -17.37 -6.25
CA LEU A 5 34.20 -16.67 -6.04
C LEU A 5 34.17 -16.21 -4.58
N VAL A 6 34.31 -14.90 -4.36
CA VAL A 6 34.23 -14.32 -3.02
C VAL A 6 32.76 -14.22 -2.62
N PHE A 7 32.32 -15.09 -1.72
CA PHE A 7 31.01 -14.97 -1.08
C PHE A 7 31.06 -13.86 -0.02
N CYS A 8 30.63 -12.66 -0.39
CA CYS A 8 30.38 -11.59 0.58
C CYS A 8 29.17 -11.97 1.46
N LYS A 9 29.45 -12.36 2.72
CA LYS A 9 28.42 -12.56 3.75
C LYS A 9 27.79 -11.21 4.09
N VAL A 10 26.63 -10.92 3.51
CA VAL A 10 25.77 -9.81 3.97
C VAL A 10 25.23 -10.18 5.35
N GLN A 11 25.68 -9.49 6.40
CA GLN A 11 25.08 -9.63 7.72
C GLN A 11 23.68 -9.00 7.73
N PRO A 12 22.63 -9.72 8.18
CA PRO A 12 21.30 -9.15 8.23
C PRO A 12 21.17 -8.25 9.47
N GLY A 13 21.54 -6.98 9.34
CA GLY A 13 21.00 -5.96 10.22
C GLY A 13 19.48 -5.93 10.03
N ILE A 14 18.72 -6.39 11.04
CA ILE A 14 17.25 -6.40 11.01
C ILE A 14 16.78 -4.94 11.11
N ARG A 15 16.78 -4.25 9.97
CA ARG A 15 16.04 -3.00 9.82
C ARG A 15 14.56 -3.35 9.79
N SER A 16 13.76 -2.72 10.65
CA SER A 16 12.30 -2.89 10.64
C SER A 16 11.75 -2.37 9.31
N ILE A 17 11.45 -3.28 8.39
CA ILE A 17 10.87 -2.91 7.10
C ILE A 17 9.43 -2.47 7.36
N LYS A 18 9.14 -1.18 7.15
CA LYS A 18 7.77 -0.66 7.13
C LYS A 18 6.99 -1.41 6.04
N ARG A 19 6.02 -2.22 6.45
CA ARG A 19 5.16 -2.96 5.50
C ARG A 19 4.16 -1.98 4.88
N ARG A 20 3.91 -2.14 3.59
CA ARG A 20 2.87 -1.38 2.90
C ARG A 20 1.49 -1.77 3.44
N SER A 21 0.56 -0.83 3.43
CA SER A 21 -0.83 -1.12 3.74
C SER A 21 -1.39 -2.13 2.72
N PRO A 22 -2.21 -3.10 3.16
CA PRO A 22 -2.74 -4.13 2.28
C PRO A 22 -3.73 -3.52 1.27
N ASN A 23 -3.53 -3.80 -0.02
CA ASN A 23 -4.44 -3.39 -1.09
C ASN A 23 -5.87 -3.96 -0.89
N MET A 24 -6.89 -3.33 -1.47
CA MET A 24 -8.30 -3.73 -1.48
C MET A 24 -8.50 -5.23 -1.78
N PHE A 25 -7.84 -5.76 -2.81
CA PHE A 25 -7.90 -7.20 -3.12
C PHE A 25 -7.36 -8.08 -1.98
N ILE A 26 -6.33 -7.61 -1.26
CA ILE A 26 -5.76 -8.34 -0.13
C ILE A 26 -6.76 -8.40 1.03
N LEU A 27 -7.50 -7.32 1.28
CA LEU A 27 -8.59 -7.31 2.26
C LEU A 27 -9.71 -8.29 1.87
N TYR A 28 -10.12 -8.28 0.60
CA TYR A 28 -11.10 -9.23 0.08
C TYR A 28 -10.63 -10.69 0.25
N ARG A 29 -9.39 -10.99 -0.15
CA ARG A 29 -8.81 -12.33 -0.01
C ARG A 29 -8.74 -12.79 1.45
N LYS A 30 -8.44 -11.86 2.37
CA LYS A 30 -8.43 -12.13 3.82
C LYS A 30 -9.82 -12.51 4.32
N GLU A 31 -10.88 -11.86 3.84
CA GLU A 31 -12.24 -12.24 4.20
C GLU A 31 -12.60 -13.63 3.64
N MET A 32 -12.25 -13.87 2.37
CA MET A 32 -12.53 -15.15 1.71
C MET A 32 -11.78 -16.33 2.35
N MET A 33 -10.69 -16.10 3.08
CA MET A 33 -9.97 -17.16 3.82
C MET A 33 -10.84 -17.87 4.85
N LYS A 34 -11.86 -17.21 5.40
CA LYS A 34 -12.81 -17.83 6.35
C LYS A 34 -13.58 -18.99 5.71
N TYR A 35 -13.77 -18.93 4.39
CA TYR A 35 -14.53 -19.91 3.60
C TYR A 35 -13.61 -20.82 2.78
N ARG A 36 -12.32 -20.90 3.14
CA ARG A 36 -11.35 -21.73 2.41
C ARG A 36 -11.72 -23.21 2.57
N PRO A 37 -11.90 -23.96 1.47
CA PRO A 37 -12.11 -25.41 1.57
C PRO A 37 -10.85 -26.09 2.12
N LYS A 38 -11.06 -27.13 2.93
CA LYS A 38 -9.97 -27.94 3.49
C LYS A 38 -9.26 -28.66 2.33
N ASN A 39 -7.93 -28.75 2.39
CA ASN A 39 -7.05 -29.47 1.44
C ASN A 39 -6.71 -28.80 0.10
N ILE A 40 -7.01 -27.52 -0.11
CA ILE A 40 -6.50 -26.81 -1.31
C ILE A 40 -5.18 -26.09 -1.03
N LYS A 41 -4.26 -26.08 -1.99
CA LYS A 41 -3.04 -25.26 -1.92
C LYS A 41 -3.38 -23.77 -1.95
N MET A 42 -2.59 -22.95 -1.26
CA MET A 42 -2.81 -21.49 -1.20
C MET A 42 -2.76 -20.84 -2.58
N THR A 43 -1.92 -21.36 -3.48
CA THR A 43 -1.80 -20.92 -4.88
C THR A 43 -3.13 -21.08 -5.62
N GLU A 44 -3.74 -22.27 -5.53
CA GLU A 44 -5.03 -22.55 -6.19
C GLU A 44 -6.16 -21.73 -5.58
N PHE A 45 -6.18 -21.60 -4.25
CA PHE A 45 -7.12 -20.69 -3.60
C PHE A 45 -7.01 -19.26 -4.12
N SER A 46 -5.79 -18.75 -4.24
CA SER A 46 -5.56 -17.37 -4.68
C SER A 46 -6.04 -17.17 -6.12
N LYS A 47 -5.82 -18.15 -7.02
CA LYS A 47 -6.39 -18.13 -8.37
C LYS A 47 -7.92 -18.07 -8.36
N ILE A 48 -8.58 -18.88 -7.52
CA ILE A 48 -10.04 -18.90 -7.39
C ILE A 48 -10.56 -17.54 -6.91
N VAL A 49 -9.95 -16.98 -5.86
CA VAL A 49 -10.36 -15.68 -5.31
C VAL A 49 -10.10 -14.54 -6.29
N SER A 50 -9.00 -14.56 -7.03
CA SER A 50 -8.74 -13.58 -8.09
C SER A 50 -9.83 -13.61 -9.15
N ARG A 51 -10.24 -14.80 -9.63
CA ARG A 51 -11.36 -14.92 -10.58
C ARG A 51 -12.67 -14.37 -10.00
N LYS A 52 -12.99 -14.72 -8.75
CA LYS A 52 -14.18 -14.19 -8.07
C LYS A 52 -14.14 -12.66 -7.97
N TRP A 53 -12.99 -12.09 -7.64
CA TRP A 53 -12.79 -10.65 -7.52
C TRP A 53 -13.06 -9.91 -8.83
N HIS A 54 -12.56 -10.43 -9.96
CA HIS A 54 -12.83 -9.84 -11.27
C HIS A 54 -14.31 -9.92 -11.67
N ASN A 55 -15.00 -10.97 -11.23
CA ASN A 55 -16.42 -11.20 -11.49
C ASN A 55 -17.36 -10.49 -10.50
N LEU A 56 -16.84 -9.77 -9.50
CA LEU A 56 -17.68 -8.98 -8.60
C LEU A 56 -18.35 -7.83 -9.34
N SER A 57 -19.58 -7.53 -8.93
CA SER A 57 -20.29 -6.33 -9.38
C SER A 57 -19.57 -5.06 -8.90
N GLU A 58 -19.79 -3.96 -9.60
CA GLU A 58 -19.20 -2.66 -9.21
C GLU A 58 -19.70 -2.19 -7.83
N TYR A 59 -20.94 -2.54 -7.49
CA TYR A 59 -21.49 -2.29 -6.16
C TYR A 59 -20.69 -3.00 -5.05
N GLU A 60 -20.37 -4.27 -5.23
CA GLU A 60 -19.56 -5.02 -4.26
C GLU A 60 -18.14 -4.46 -4.17
N LYS A 61 -17.52 -4.12 -5.31
CA LYS A 61 -16.19 -3.49 -5.34
C LYS A 61 -16.18 -2.17 -4.56
N ASN A 62 -17.23 -1.35 -4.68
CA ASN A 62 -17.38 -0.12 -3.91
C ASN A 62 -17.43 -0.36 -2.38
N ILE A 63 -18.11 -1.43 -1.93
CA ILE A 63 -18.11 -1.80 -0.51
C ILE A 63 -16.69 -2.08 -0.02
N TRP A 64 -15.91 -2.82 -0.82
CA TRP A 64 -14.51 -3.11 -0.51
C TRP A 64 -13.62 -1.86 -0.54
N GLN A 65 -13.89 -0.93 -1.44
CA GLN A 65 -13.19 0.34 -1.53
C GLN A 65 -13.41 1.20 -0.29
N ARG A 66 -14.67 1.31 0.16
CA ARG A 66 -15.00 2.01 1.40
C ARG A 66 -14.30 1.39 2.61
N ARG A 67 -14.32 0.06 2.72
CA ARG A 67 -13.61 -0.67 3.80
C ARG A 67 -12.10 -0.44 3.74
N TYR A 68 -11.53 -0.38 2.54
CA TYR A 68 -10.11 -0.11 2.35
C TYR A 68 -9.71 1.29 2.83
N HIS A 69 -10.47 2.32 2.45
CA HIS A 69 -10.20 3.69 2.89
C HIS A 69 -10.24 3.82 4.41
N ILE A 70 -11.28 3.28 5.06
CA ILE A 70 -11.38 3.28 6.53
C ILE A 70 -10.16 2.62 7.17
N ASN A 71 -9.79 1.40 6.74
CA ASN A 71 -8.65 0.66 7.31
C ASN A 71 -7.30 1.34 7.07
N ARG A 72 -7.15 2.09 5.97
CA ARG A 72 -5.96 2.85 5.67
C ARG A 72 -5.85 4.04 6.63
N ASP A 73 -6.95 4.77 6.80
CA ASP A 73 -6.96 6.00 7.58
C ASP A 73 -6.82 5.71 9.08
N THR A 74 -7.43 4.62 9.60
CA THR A 74 -7.19 4.15 10.98
C THR A 74 -5.73 3.78 11.24
N GLN A 75 -5.04 3.17 10.26
CA GLN A 75 -3.62 2.84 10.42
C GLN A 75 -2.71 4.08 10.44
N LEU A 76 -3.14 5.19 9.84
CA LEU A 76 -2.40 6.46 9.92
C LEU A 76 -2.51 7.07 11.32
N GLN A 77 -3.68 7.00 11.95
CA GLN A 77 -3.91 7.52 13.31
C GLN A 77 -3.17 6.69 14.37
N ASN A 78 -3.19 5.36 14.26
CA ASN A 78 -2.46 4.49 15.19
C ASN A 78 -0.92 4.64 15.08
N ALA A 79 -0.42 5.20 13.99
CA ALA A 79 1.01 5.47 13.82
C ALA A 79 1.44 6.80 14.47
N SER A 80 0.51 7.74 14.70
CA SER A 80 0.78 9.01 15.39
C SER A 80 0.69 8.91 16.91
N ASP A 81 -0.02 7.91 17.46
CA ASP A 81 -0.12 7.66 18.90
C ASP A 81 1.04 6.78 19.43
N SER A 82 2.27 7.06 19.01
CA SER A 82 3.44 6.51 19.70
C SER A 82 3.53 7.13 21.10
N PRO A 83 3.89 6.37 22.15
CA PRO A 83 3.97 6.89 23.51
C PRO A 83 4.80 8.16 23.56
N ILE A 84 4.19 9.23 24.07
CA ILE A 84 4.90 10.43 24.50
C ILE A 84 5.83 9.96 25.62
N GLU A 85 7.13 9.84 25.33
CA GLU A 85 8.18 9.85 26.34
C GLU A 85 7.90 11.04 27.28
N PRO A 86 7.95 10.87 28.61
CA PRO A 86 7.66 11.96 29.55
C PRO A 86 8.51 13.18 29.18
N LEU A 87 7.84 14.30 28.95
CA LEU A 87 8.48 15.59 28.74
C LEU A 87 9.14 16.00 30.06
N ASP A 88 10.43 15.72 30.19
CA ASP A 88 11.24 16.32 31.24
C ASP A 88 11.29 17.84 31.02
N ASP A 89 10.87 18.57 32.05
CA ASP A 89 10.78 20.02 32.11
C ASP A 89 12.13 20.69 31.78
N ASN A 90 12.34 21.17 30.56
CA ASN A 90 13.31 22.24 30.32
C ASN A 90 12.97 23.11 29.07
N PRO A 91 12.64 24.40 29.24
CA PRO A 91 12.33 25.28 28.13
C PRO A 91 13.61 25.85 27.52
N THR A 92 14.14 25.22 26.47
CA THR A 92 15.08 25.91 25.56
C THR A 92 14.37 26.22 24.26
N TYR A 93 13.84 27.44 24.18
CA TYR A 93 13.40 28.06 22.95
C TYR A 93 14.62 28.21 22.03
N THR A 94 14.59 27.57 20.87
CA THR A 94 15.41 28.00 19.74
C THR A 94 14.47 28.43 18.64
N VAL A 95 14.26 29.75 18.58
CA VAL A 95 13.64 30.44 17.45
C VAL A 95 14.57 30.23 16.26
N ASN A 96 14.11 29.52 15.23
CA ASN A 96 14.80 29.52 13.94
C ASN A 96 13.93 30.26 12.90
N PRO A 97 14.24 31.53 12.59
CA PRO A 97 13.47 32.34 11.67
C PRO A 97 14.06 32.20 10.27
N ASN A 98 13.70 31.14 9.55
CA ASN A 98 13.84 31.11 8.08
C ASN A 98 12.78 30.20 7.48
N SER A 99 11.55 30.72 7.53
CA SER A 99 10.47 30.36 6.62
C SER A 99 10.85 30.82 5.22
N VAL A 100 10.93 29.89 4.27
CA VAL A 100 10.34 30.12 2.95
C VAL A 100 9.75 28.81 2.45
N ASN A 101 8.41 28.78 2.45
CA ASN A 101 7.62 27.81 1.71
C ASN A 101 7.95 27.92 0.21
N VAL A 102 8.44 26.85 -0.39
CA VAL A 102 8.34 26.63 -1.83
C VAL A 102 7.66 25.29 -2.06
N LEU A 103 6.43 25.39 -2.52
CA LEU A 103 5.59 24.32 -3.07
C LEU A 103 6.35 23.64 -4.22
N PRO A 104 6.61 22.32 -4.22
CA PRO A 104 6.92 21.63 -5.46
C PRO A 104 5.61 21.46 -6.23
N SER A 105 5.45 22.32 -7.22
CA SER A 105 4.57 22.18 -8.38
C SER A 105 4.46 20.71 -8.80
N VAL A 106 3.25 20.16 -8.75
CA VAL A 106 2.91 18.88 -9.38
C VAL A 106 2.93 19.10 -10.89
N MET A 107 4.09 18.85 -11.49
CA MET A 107 4.20 18.52 -12.91
C MET A 107 4.70 17.09 -13.01
N ARG A 108 3.78 16.13 -12.88
CA ARG A 108 3.95 14.79 -13.45
C ARG A 108 2.93 14.65 -14.58
N GLY A 109 3.21 15.37 -15.66
CA GLY A 109 2.68 15.05 -16.97
C GLY A 109 3.47 13.85 -17.49
N ASP A 110 2.86 12.68 -17.38
CA ASP A 110 3.22 11.47 -18.12
C ASP A 110 1.90 10.73 -18.36
N CYS A 111 1.06 11.38 -19.17
CA CYS A 111 -0.20 10.86 -19.68
C CYS A 111 0.15 9.84 -20.76
N TYR A 112 0.29 8.57 -20.38
CA TYR A 112 0.25 7.47 -21.33
C TYR A 112 -1.06 6.73 -21.15
N LEU A 113 -2.00 7.00 -22.05
CA LEU A 113 -2.90 6.04 -22.69
C LEU A 113 -3.72 6.81 -23.73
N THR A 114 -3.16 6.95 -24.93
CA THR A 114 -3.93 7.21 -26.14
C THR A 114 -4.58 5.90 -26.58
N LEU A 115 -5.88 5.76 -26.34
CA LEU A 115 -6.78 4.91 -27.12
C LEU A 115 -7.69 5.90 -27.84
N SER A 116 -7.32 6.33 -29.05
CA SER A 116 -7.71 5.64 -30.29
C SER A 116 -9.24 5.48 -30.36
N GLN A 117 -9.87 6.49 -30.99
CA GLN A 117 -11.10 6.41 -31.78
C GLN A 117 -12.34 5.81 -31.09
N CYS A 118 -13.16 6.69 -30.51
CA CYS A 118 -14.62 6.51 -30.51
C CYS A 118 -15.19 7.31 -31.69
N GLU A 119 -15.16 6.73 -32.88
CA GLU A 119 -16.18 7.04 -33.88
C GLU A 119 -17.31 6.05 -33.65
N ASP A 120 -18.47 6.58 -33.26
CA ASP A 120 -19.82 6.09 -33.60
C ASP A 120 -20.81 7.01 -32.88
N SER A 121 -20.89 8.26 -33.37
CA SER A 121 -22.09 9.07 -33.18
C SER A 121 -23.02 8.80 -34.36
N ILE A 122 -24.17 8.25 -33.98
CA ILE A 122 -25.47 8.23 -34.64
C ILE A 122 -25.76 9.56 -35.38
N CYS A 123 -25.97 9.46 -36.69
CA CYS A 123 -27.01 10.07 -37.56
C CYS A 123 -26.49 10.25 -39.00
#